data_AF-A0A4V6RYR0-F1
#
_entry.id   AF-A0A4V6RYR0-F1
#
_cell.length_a   1.000
_cell.length_b   1.000
_cell.length_c   1.000
_cell.angle_alpha   90.00
_cell.angle_beta   90.00
_cell.angle_gamma   90.00
#
_symmetry.space_group_name_H-M   'P 1'
#
loop_
_entity.id
_entity.type
_entity.pdbx_description
1 polymer ?
#
loop_
_entity_poly.entity_id
_entity_poly.type
_entity_poly.pdbx_seq_one_letter_code
_entity_poly.pdbx_strand_id
1 'polypeptide(L)'
;MLLVFSAAYYLPQNAGDIARKFIKDPELLSFIDAECFIVSTVNALQTPMINASMVLCDRHFGGINYPVYGVGGIAKSLAKGLVEQGSEILYKANVTSKLLKREDLPNGEQNFQKLYVKAPSFLSIHMGVKAEVLPPDTDCHHFVLEDDWTSLEKPYGSIFLSIPTILDSSLAPEGRHILHIFTTSSIEDWEGLSQGNYEAKKELVADKIISRLENKLFPGLKSSIVFKEQWSQILLLDVADMM
;
A
#
# COMPACT_ATOMS: atom_id res chain seq x y z
N MET A 1 34.46 -2.46 4.76
CA MET A 1 34.76 -1.01 4.73
C MET A 1 34.43 -0.37 3.37
N LEU A 2 34.87 -0.92 2.23
CA LEU A 2 34.52 -0.43 0.88
C LEU A 2 33.00 -0.38 0.60
N LEU A 3 32.24 -1.39 1.02
CA LEU A 3 30.79 -1.49 0.79
C LEU A 3 29.98 -0.33 1.44
N VAL A 4 30.41 0.12 2.63
CA VAL A 4 29.72 1.21 3.36
C VAL A 4 29.95 2.56 2.68
N PHE A 5 31.17 2.81 2.18
CA PHE A 5 31.48 4.04 1.43
C PHE A 5 30.80 4.06 0.05
N SER A 6 30.68 2.91 -0.62
CA SER A 6 29.92 2.80 -1.87
C SER A 6 28.42 3.04 -1.66
N ALA A 7 27.82 2.52 -0.59
CA ALA A 7 26.41 2.81 -0.28
C ALA A 7 26.20 4.29 0.09
N ALA A 8 27.14 4.90 0.82
CA ALA A 8 27.11 6.32 1.17
C ALA A 8 27.15 7.25 -0.06
N TYR A 9 27.79 6.82 -1.16
CA TYR A 9 27.80 7.59 -2.41
C TYR A 9 26.40 7.73 -3.05
N TYR A 10 25.54 6.71 -2.90
CA TYR A 10 24.20 6.69 -3.48
C TYR A 10 23.11 7.27 -2.57
N LEU A 11 23.43 7.52 -1.30
CA LEU A 11 22.51 8.13 -0.33
C LEU A 11 21.90 9.46 -0.78
N PRO A 12 22.65 10.41 -1.39
CA PRO A 12 22.07 11.66 -1.88
C PRO A 12 21.49 11.55 -3.30
N GLN A 13 21.55 10.39 -3.96
CA GLN A 13 21.10 10.20 -5.34
C GLN A 13 19.71 9.56 -5.38
N ASN A 14 18.89 9.96 -6.34
CA ASN A 14 17.59 9.34 -6.60
C ASN A 14 17.67 8.37 -7.80
N ALA A 15 16.73 7.42 -7.84
CA ALA A 15 16.67 6.40 -8.87
C ALA A 15 16.40 6.99 -10.26
N GLY A 16 15.59 8.05 -10.34
CA GLY A 16 15.15 8.66 -11.60
C GLY A 16 16.28 9.34 -12.38
N ASP A 17 17.13 10.12 -11.71
CA ASP A 17 18.28 10.79 -12.31
C ASP A 17 19.32 9.77 -12.79
N ILE A 18 19.58 8.73 -11.99
CA ILE A 18 20.47 7.63 -12.37
C ILE A 18 19.92 6.90 -13.60
N ALA A 19 18.63 6.53 -13.59
CA ALA A 19 18.01 5.85 -14.72
C ALA A 19 18.12 6.68 -16.00
N ARG A 20 17.71 7.96 -15.96
CA ARG A 20 17.73 8.87 -17.12
C ARG A 20 19.13 9.19 -17.63
N LYS A 21 20.17 9.06 -16.79
CA LYS A 21 21.57 9.15 -17.22
C LYS A 21 21.95 8.05 -18.19
N PHE A 22 21.54 6.80 -17.92
CA PHE A 22 21.98 5.61 -18.66
C PHE A 22 20.94 5.04 -19.63
N ILE A 23 19.65 5.32 -19.42
CA ILE A 23 18.53 4.81 -20.19
C ILE A 23 17.89 5.96 -20.98
N LYS A 24 17.58 5.71 -22.25
CA LYS A 24 16.95 6.69 -23.16
C LYS A 24 15.59 6.24 -23.69
N ASP A 25 15.27 4.96 -23.55
CA ASP A 25 13.96 4.43 -23.94
C ASP A 25 12.88 5.00 -23.00
N PRO A 26 11.89 5.73 -23.54
CA PRO A 26 10.89 6.40 -22.71
C PRO A 26 9.93 5.42 -22.03
N GLU A 27 9.65 4.27 -22.63
CA GLU A 27 8.75 3.27 -22.06
C GLU A 27 9.41 2.57 -20.87
N LEU A 28 10.69 2.22 -21.00
CA LEU A 28 11.49 1.67 -19.90
C LEU A 28 11.66 2.68 -18.75
N LEU A 29 11.84 3.97 -19.05
CA LEU A 29 11.89 4.99 -18.02
C LEU A 29 10.56 5.12 -17.26
N SER A 30 9.43 5.09 -17.97
CA SER A 30 8.12 5.07 -17.35
C SER A 30 7.90 3.82 -16.49
N PHE A 31 8.35 2.66 -16.94
CA PHE A 31 8.32 1.43 -16.15
C PHE A 31 9.13 1.56 -14.85
N ILE A 32 10.32 2.18 -14.90
CA ILE A 32 11.13 2.45 -13.70
C ILE A 32 10.43 3.43 -12.75
N ASP A 33 9.79 4.47 -13.29
CA ASP A 33 9.01 5.42 -12.49
C ASP A 33 7.85 4.69 -11.77
N ALA A 34 7.17 3.77 -12.46
CA ALA A 34 6.11 2.94 -11.90
C ALA A 34 6.60 1.96 -10.81
N GLU A 35 7.69 1.23 -11.06
CA GLU A 35 8.29 0.34 -10.07
C GLU A 35 8.73 1.11 -8.81
N CYS A 36 9.35 2.29 -8.98
CA CYS A 36 9.68 3.16 -7.84
C CYS A 36 8.42 3.53 -7.05
N PHE A 37 7.37 3.97 -7.75
CA PHE A 37 6.12 4.32 -7.10
C PHE A 37 5.45 3.14 -6.39
N ILE A 38 5.49 1.94 -6.95
CA ILE A 38 4.95 0.72 -6.32
C ILE A 38 5.65 0.44 -4.98
N VAL A 39 6.96 0.69 -4.88
CA VAL A 39 7.76 0.35 -3.69
C VAL A 39 7.88 1.48 -2.67
N SER A 40 7.76 2.74 -3.10
CA SER A 40 8.04 3.91 -2.26
C SER A 40 6.87 4.90 -2.19
N THR A 41 5.82 4.73 -2.99
CA THR A 41 4.67 5.64 -3.14
C THR A 41 5.03 7.05 -3.64
N VAL A 42 6.24 7.23 -4.16
CA VAL A 42 6.72 8.44 -4.82
C VAL A 42 7.43 8.08 -6.12
N ASN A 43 7.48 9.00 -7.09
CA ASN A 43 8.18 8.76 -8.35
C ASN A 43 9.70 8.47 -8.17
N ALA A 44 10.36 8.03 -9.25
CA ALA A 44 11.77 7.68 -9.20
C ALA A 44 12.69 8.88 -8.86
N LEU A 45 12.29 10.12 -9.17
CA LEU A 45 13.08 11.33 -8.84
C LEU A 45 13.10 11.61 -7.32
N GLN A 46 12.14 11.07 -6.58
CA GLN A 46 12.04 11.20 -5.12
C GLN A 46 12.41 9.92 -4.38
N THR A 47 12.64 8.82 -5.10
CA THR A 47 13.02 7.54 -4.51
C THR A 47 14.56 7.48 -4.36
N PRO A 48 15.11 7.36 -3.13
CA PRO A 48 16.54 7.19 -2.96
C PRO A 48 17.05 5.96 -3.72
N MET A 49 18.16 6.09 -4.45
CA MET A 49 18.70 5.02 -5.30
C MET A 49 18.98 3.76 -4.49
N ILE A 50 19.44 3.91 -3.24
CA ILE A 50 19.70 2.79 -2.35
C ILE A 50 18.42 1.99 -2.04
N ASN A 51 17.30 2.67 -1.78
CA ASN A 51 16.01 2.01 -1.51
C ASN A 51 15.50 1.27 -2.76
N ALA A 52 15.53 1.94 -3.92
CA ALA A 52 15.14 1.30 -5.18
C ALA A 52 15.99 0.05 -5.47
N SER A 53 17.32 0.16 -5.31
CA SER A 53 18.24 -0.96 -5.57
C SER A 53 17.99 -2.15 -4.65
N MET A 54 17.74 -1.91 -3.35
CA MET A 54 17.51 -2.97 -2.38
C MET A 54 16.22 -3.72 -2.71
N VAL A 55 15.11 -3.01 -2.92
CA VAL A 55 13.80 -3.64 -3.16
C VAL A 55 13.77 -4.35 -4.51
N LEU A 56 14.33 -3.77 -5.57
CA LEU A 56 14.39 -4.41 -6.89
C LEU A 56 15.28 -5.65 -6.87
N CYS A 57 16.44 -5.60 -6.22
CA CYS A 57 17.31 -6.77 -6.07
C CYS A 57 16.65 -7.86 -5.23
N ASP A 58 16.03 -7.52 -4.10
CA ASP A 58 15.36 -8.49 -3.23
C ASP A 58 14.23 -9.20 -3.98
N ARG A 59 13.45 -8.48 -4.78
CA ARG A 59 12.40 -9.07 -5.64
C ARG A 59 12.99 -9.93 -6.76
N HIS A 60 14.09 -9.51 -7.37
CA HIS A 60 14.73 -10.24 -8.46
C HIS A 60 15.37 -11.56 -8.00
N PHE A 61 16.08 -11.54 -6.87
CA PHE A 61 16.82 -12.71 -6.37
C PHE A 61 16.01 -13.54 -5.37
N GLY A 62 15.27 -12.90 -4.47
CA GLY A 62 14.49 -13.55 -3.40
C GLY A 62 13.04 -13.84 -3.78
N GLY A 63 12.55 -13.26 -4.88
CA GLY A 63 11.17 -13.39 -5.32
C GLY A 63 10.17 -12.64 -4.43
N ILE A 64 8.89 -12.81 -4.73
CA ILE A 64 7.78 -12.29 -3.92
C ILE A 64 7.11 -13.49 -3.25
N ASN A 65 7.09 -13.48 -1.92
CA ASN A 65 6.56 -14.58 -1.12
C ASN A 65 5.26 -14.15 -0.43
N TYR A 66 4.27 -15.04 -0.44
CA TYR A 66 3.01 -14.82 0.25
C TYR A 66 2.93 -15.71 1.50
N PRO A 67 2.67 -15.17 2.70
CA PRO A 67 2.56 -15.98 3.90
C PRO A 67 1.31 -16.87 3.84
N VAL A 68 1.49 -18.15 4.16
CA VAL A 68 0.36 -19.08 4.35
C VAL A 68 -0.55 -18.51 5.43
N TYR A 69 -1.87 -18.53 5.19
CA TYR A 69 -2.89 -17.89 6.04
C TYR A 69 -2.88 -16.34 6.03
N GLY A 70 -2.16 -15.73 5.09
CA GLY A 70 -2.18 -14.29 4.84
C GLY A 70 -1.35 -13.47 5.83
N VAL A 71 -1.30 -12.15 5.58
CA VAL A 71 -0.42 -11.22 6.31
C VAL A 71 -0.70 -11.15 7.81
N GLY A 72 -1.93 -11.44 8.25
CA GLY A 72 -2.28 -11.54 9.66
C GLY A 72 -1.53 -12.66 10.40
N GLY A 73 -1.05 -13.68 9.68
CA GLY A 73 -0.21 -14.75 10.22
C GLY A 73 1.14 -14.25 10.73
N ILE A 74 1.72 -13.22 10.10
CA ILE A 74 3.00 -12.62 10.53
C ILE A 74 2.83 -11.98 11.90
N ALA A 75 1.82 -11.12 12.06
CA ALA A 75 1.54 -10.45 13.32
C ALA A 75 1.23 -11.44 14.45
N LYS A 76 0.43 -12.48 14.17
CA LYS A 76 0.13 -13.55 15.14
C LYS A 76 1.37 -14.33 15.56
N SER A 77 2.25 -14.67 14.60
CA SER A 77 3.47 -15.42 14.87
C SER A 77 4.46 -14.61 15.70
N LEU A 78 4.61 -13.32 15.39
CA LEU A 78 5.44 -12.40 16.18
C LEU A 78 4.90 -12.25 17.60
N ALA A 79 3.59 -12.00 17.75
CA ALA A 79 2.96 -11.88 19.06
C ALA A 79 3.16 -13.15 19.90
N LYS A 80 2.96 -14.32 19.29
CA LYS A 80 3.22 -15.61 19.93
C LYS A 80 4.67 -15.75 20.39
N GLY A 81 5.63 -15.46 19.51
CA GLY A 81 7.06 -15.54 19.82
C GLY A 81 7.46 -14.62 20.98
N LEU A 82 6.93 -13.40 21.04
CA LEU A 82 7.16 -12.48 22.16
C LEU A 82 6.67 -13.05 23.50
N VAL A 83 5.46 -13.63 23.51
CA VAL A 83 4.89 -14.29 24.70
C VAL A 83 5.73 -15.50 25.12
N GLU A 84 6.18 -16.32 24.16
CA GLU A 84 7.07 -17.46 24.43
C GLU A 84 8.42 -17.03 25.02
N GLN A 85 8.90 -15.82 24.72
CA GLN A 85 10.08 -15.21 25.32
C GLN A 85 9.80 -14.49 26.66
N GLY A 86 8.60 -14.63 27.22
CA GLY A 86 8.21 -14.08 28.51
C GLY A 86 7.68 -12.64 28.47
N SER A 87 7.38 -12.10 27.28
CA SER A 87 6.71 -10.81 27.15
C SER A 87 5.21 -10.93 27.47
N GLU A 88 4.60 -9.84 27.90
CA GLU A 88 3.14 -9.73 28.04
C GLU A 88 2.58 -8.83 26.94
N ILE A 89 1.52 -9.28 26.27
CA ILE A 89 0.82 -8.49 25.22
C ILE A 89 -0.58 -8.15 25.72
N LEU A 90 -0.81 -6.85 25.93
CA LEU A 90 -2.09 -6.32 26.40
C LEU A 90 -2.93 -5.83 25.23
N TYR A 91 -4.07 -6.48 25.00
CA TYR A 91 -5.05 -6.06 24.00
C TYR A 91 -6.09 -5.11 24.61
N LYS A 92 -6.69 -4.25 23.77
CA LYS A 92 -7.70 -3.26 24.19
C LYS A 92 -7.20 -2.32 25.32
N ALA A 93 -5.89 -2.08 25.35
CA ALA A 93 -5.21 -1.27 26.36
C ALA A 93 -4.76 0.06 25.74
N ASN A 94 -5.70 0.99 25.55
CA ASN A 94 -5.39 2.30 24.99
C ASN A 94 -4.47 3.09 25.93
N VAL A 95 -3.36 3.60 25.42
CA VAL A 95 -2.41 4.42 26.19
C VAL A 95 -2.96 5.83 26.33
N THR A 96 -3.34 6.23 27.55
CA THR A 96 -4.01 7.51 27.82
C THR A 96 -3.07 8.65 28.21
N SER A 97 -1.79 8.36 28.43
CA SER A 97 -0.79 9.36 28.82
C SER A 97 0.57 9.09 28.18
N LYS A 98 1.27 10.17 27.82
CA LYS A 98 2.66 10.08 27.32
C LYS A 98 3.61 9.65 28.43
N LEU A 99 4.61 8.85 28.06
CA LEU A 99 5.65 8.38 28.99
C LEU A 99 6.64 9.49 29.38
N LEU A 100 6.84 10.48 28.51
CA LEU A 100 7.77 11.58 28.70
C LEU A 100 7.08 12.93 28.53
N LYS A 101 7.53 13.93 29.29
CA LYS A 101 7.18 15.33 29.04
C LYS A 101 7.92 15.81 27.79
N ARG A 102 7.38 16.87 27.17
CA ARG A 102 8.00 17.47 25.96
C ARG A 102 9.42 17.96 26.22
N GLU A 103 9.67 18.44 27.43
CA GLU A 103 10.97 18.94 27.90
C GLU A 103 12.04 17.84 27.91
N ASP A 104 11.62 16.59 28.13
CA ASP A 104 12.49 15.43 28.28
C ASP A 104 12.72 14.69 26.94
N LEU A 105 12.13 15.18 25.84
CA LEU A 105 12.30 14.56 24.52
C LEU A 105 13.74 14.76 24.02
N PRO A 106 14.43 13.70 23.57
CA PRO A 106 15.75 13.84 22.97
C PRO A 106 15.74 14.77 21.75
N ASN A 107 16.78 15.58 21.58
CA ASN A 107 16.89 16.51 20.44
C ASN A 107 16.72 15.81 19.07
N GLY A 108 17.16 14.56 18.95
CA GLY A 108 16.97 13.75 17.73
C GLY A 108 15.50 13.54 17.39
N GLU A 109 14.68 13.18 18.38
CA GLU A 109 13.24 13.00 18.22
C GLU A 109 12.55 14.33 17.89
N GLN A 110 12.94 15.41 18.58
CA GLN A 110 12.40 16.75 18.29
C GLN A 110 12.69 17.20 16.85
N ASN A 111 13.87 16.88 16.33
CA ASN A 111 14.24 17.21 14.96
C ASN A 111 13.53 16.31 13.94
N PHE A 112 13.40 15.01 14.24
CA PHE A 112 12.63 14.08 13.41
C PHE A 112 11.18 14.55 13.24
N GLN A 113 10.49 14.93 14.33
CA GLN A 113 9.11 15.42 14.27
C GLN A 113 8.93 16.66 13.38
N LYS A 114 9.96 17.53 13.28
CA LYS A 114 9.92 18.72 12.41
C LYS A 114 10.12 18.38 10.93
N LEU A 115 10.85 17.31 10.65
CA LEU A 115 11.21 16.88 9.29
C LEU A 115 10.25 15.82 8.73
N TYR A 116 9.45 15.19 9.60
CA TYR A 116 8.52 14.15 9.23
C TYR A 116 7.40 14.70 8.35
N VAL A 117 7.31 14.16 7.13
CA VAL A 117 6.21 14.41 6.20
C VAL A 117 5.36 13.15 6.15
N LYS A 118 4.05 13.29 6.38
CA LYS A 118 3.12 12.16 6.27
C LYS A 118 3.05 11.69 4.82
N ALA A 119 3.14 10.38 4.61
CA ALA A 119 2.86 9.78 3.31
C ALA A 119 1.41 10.08 2.87
N PRO A 120 1.14 10.10 1.55
CA PRO A 120 -0.22 10.24 1.04
C PRO A 120 -1.12 9.13 1.60
N SER A 121 -2.41 9.45 1.71
CA SER A 121 -3.42 8.52 2.18
C SER A 121 -3.87 7.55 1.07
N PHE A 122 -4.63 6.54 1.44
CA PHE A 122 -5.19 5.55 0.52
C PHE A 122 -6.69 5.37 0.75
N LEU A 123 -7.40 5.09 -0.35
CA LEU A 123 -8.70 4.43 -0.30
C LEU A 123 -8.47 2.94 -0.50
N SER A 124 -8.98 2.13 0.41
CA SER A 124 -8.90 0.67 0.38
C SER A 124 -10.30 0.07 0.25
N ILE A 125 -10.46 -0.90 -0.64
CA ILE A 125 -11.71 -1.62 -0.90
C ILE A 125 -11.42 -3.10 -0.75
N HIS A 126 -12.12 -3.77 0.15
CA HIS A 126 -12.09 -5.21 0.31
C HIS A 126 -13.35 -5.79 -0.31
N MET A 127 -13.21 -6.80 -1.16
CA MET A 127 -14.35 -7.44 -1.81
C MET A 127 -14.24 -8.96 -1.76
N GLY A 128 -15.38 -9.61 -1.61
CA GLY A 128 -15.55 -11.03 -1.92
C GLY A 128 -16.30 -11.17 -3.24
N VAL A 129 -15.78 -11.97 -4.16
CA VAL A 129 -16.38 -12.20 -5.50
C VAL A 129 -16.60 -13.69 -5.75
N LYS A 130 -17.50 -14.03 -6.68
CA LYS A 130 -17.62 -15.39 -7.23
C LYS A 130 -16.37 -15.75 -8.03
N ALA A 131 -15.86 -16.97 -7.88
CA ALA A 131 -14.62 -17.40 -8.53
C ALA A 131 -14.67 -17.33 -10.06
N GLU A 132 -15.84 -17.59 -10.65
CA GLU A 132 -16.08 -17.61 -12.12
C GLU A 132 -15.79 -16.29 -12.84
N VAL A 133 -15.65 -15.17 -12.11
CA VAL A 133 -15.34 -13.87 -12.70
C VAL A 133 -13.86 -13.69 -13.03
N LEU A 134 -12.98 -14.48 -12.40
CA LEU A 134 -11.54 -14.41 -12.65
C LEU A 134 -11.15 -15.43 -13.73
N PRO A 135 -10.41 -15.00 -14.79
CA PRO A 135 -9.78 -15.92 -15.73
C PRO A 135 -8.86 -16.94 -15.03
N PRO A 136 -8.72 -18.17 -15.55
CA PRO A 136 -7.89 -19.22 -14.92
C PRO A 136 -6.41 -18.84 -14.67
N ASP A 137 -5.84 -17.96 -15.51
CA ASP A 137 -4.44 -17.54 -15.43
C ASP A 137 -4.27 -16.16 -14.78
N THR A 138 -5.22 -15.76 -13.91
CA THR A 138 -5.16 -14.48 -13.21
C THR A 138 -4.01 -14.47 -12.20
N ASP A 139 -3.11 -13.50 -12.32
CA ASP A 139 -2.05 -13.26 -11.34
C ASP A 139 -2.59 -12.72 -10.00
N CYS A 140 -1.83 -12.94 -8.92
CA CYS A 140 -2.21 -12.41 -7.61
C CYS A 140 -2.16 -10.88 -7.55
N HIS A 141 -1.22 -10.23 -8.23
CA HIS A 141 -1.01 -8.78 -8.11
C HIS A 141 -1.15 -8.10 -9.46
N HIS A 142 -1.93 -7.03 -9.49
CA HIS A 142 -2.08 -6.15 -10.65
C HIS A 142 -1.82 -4.70 -10.26
N PHE A 143 -1.10 -4.00 -11.13
CA PHE A 143 -0.97 -2.56 -11.09
C PHE A 143 -1.60 -2.00 -12.37
N VAL A 144 -2.63 -1.18 -12.22
CA VAL A 144 -3.38 -0.61 -13.34
C VAL A 144 -3.16 0.89 -13.36
N LEU A 145 -2.52 1.37 -14.42
CA LEU A 145 -2.42 2.77 -14.76
C LEU A 145 -3.01 2.95 -16.16
N GLU A 146 -4.04 3.78 -16.26
CA GLU A 146 -4.72 4.03 -17.53
C GLU A 146 -4.17 5.30 -18.21
N ASP A 147 -4.10 5.24 -19.55
CA ASP A 147 -3.90 6.31 -20.54
C ASP A 147 -2.62 7.18 -20.42
N ASP A 148 -2.25 7.69 -19.25
CA ASP A 148 -1.16 8.66 -19.09
C ASP A 148 -0.34 8.43 -17.81
N TRP A 149 0.98 8.28 -18.00
CA TRP A 149 1.99 8.20 -16.95
C TRP A 149 1.94 9.37 -15.96
N THR A 150 1.48 10.55 -16.39
CA THR A 150 1.32 11.70 -15.46
C THR A 150 0.25 11.46 -14.38
N SER A 151 -0.57 10.42 -14.53
CA SER A 151 -1.60 10.05 -13.55
C SER A 151 -1.10 9.13 -12.44
N LEU A 152 0.16 8.67 -12.51
CA LEU A 152 0.76 7.73 -11.56
C LEU A 152 0.55 8.16 -10.09
N GLU A 153 0.88 9.42 -9.79
CA GLU A 153 0.82 10.00 -8.43
C GLU A 153 -0.50 10.74 -8.16
N LYS A 154 -1.37 10.90 -9.17
CA LYS A 154 -2.65 11.59 -8.98
C LYS A 154 -3.59 10.72 -8.15
N PRO A 155 -4.39 11.31 -7.24
CA PRO A 155 -5.44 10.57 -6.52
C PRO A 155 -6.32 9.78 -7.49
N TYR A 156 -6.58 8.52 -7.16
CA TYR A 156 -7.36 7.58 -7.97
C TYR A 156 -6.75 7.24 -9.35
N GLY A 157 -5.55 7.71 -9.68
CA GLY A 157 -4.95 7.53 -11.00
C GLY A 157 -4.49 6.08 -11.23
N SER A 158 -3.67 5.58 -10.31
CA SER A 158 -3.18 4.20 -10.29
C SER A 158 -4.01 3.31 -9.35
N ILE A 159 -4.26 2.07 -9.76
CA ILE A 159 -4.97 1.08 -8.95
C ILE A 159 -4.04 -0.08 -8.65
N PHE A 160 -3.93 -0.42 -7.38
CA PHE A 160 -3.30 -1.65 -6.92
C PHE A 160 -4.38 -2.66 -6.59
N LEU A 161 -4.22 -3.88 -7.07
CA LEU A 161 -5.13 -4.97 -6.82
C LEU A 161 -4.33 -6.20 -6.37
N SER A 162 -4.75 -6.80 -5.27
CA SER A 162 -4.21 -8.05 -4.74
C SER A 162 -5.34 -9.08 -4.60
N ILE A 163 -5.11 -10.29 -5.09
CA ILE A 163 -6.04 -11.43 -5.07
C ILE A 163 -5.37 -12.62 -4.37
N PRO A 164 -5.14 -12.55 -3.05
CA PRO A 164 -4.31 -13.54 -2.36
C PRO A 164 -4.88 -14.96 -2.40
N THR A 165 -6.18 -15.11 -2.63
CA THR A 165 -6.86 -16.40 -2.80
C THR A 165 -6.46 -17.16 -4.07
N ILE A 166 -5.76 -16.51 -5.02
CA ILE A 166 -5.09 -17.18 -6.13
C ILE A 166 -3.91 -18.02 -5.63
N LEU A 167 -3.20 -17.54 -4.61
CA LEU A 167 -2.04 -18.23 -4.03
C LEU A 167 -2.43 -19.16 -2.88
N ASP A 168 -3.44 -18.80 -2.10
CA ASP A 168 -3.94 -19.56 -0.96
C ASP A 168 -5.48 -19.53 -0.90
N SER A 169 -6.11 -20.57 -1.46
CA SER A 169 -7.58 -20.68 -1.51
C SER A 169 -8.23 -20.81 -0.13
N SER A 170 -7.46 -21.14 0.93
CA SER A 170 -8.00 -21.27 2.29
C SER A 170 -8.42 -19.93 2.91
N LEU A 171 -8.00 -18.81 2.30
CA LEU A 171 -8.33 -17.46 2.75
C LEU A 171 -9.79 -17.09 2.50
N ALA A 172 -10.51 -17.82 1.64
CA ALA A 172 -11.91 -17.56 1.32
C ALA A 172 -12.75 -18.84 1.31
N PRO A 173 -14.09 -18.72 1.43
CA PRO A 173 -14.98 -19.85 1.21
C PRO A 173 -14.83 -20.45 -0.20
N GLU A 174 -15.23 -21.70 -0.36
CA GLU A 174 -15.21 -22.39 -1.66
C GLU A 174 -15.98 -21.60 -2.73
N GLY A 175 -15.41 -21.56 -3.95
CA GLY A 175 -15.99 -20.82 -5.08
C GLY A 175 -15.90 -19.29 -4.95
N ARG A 176 -15.04 -18.78 -4.06
CA ARG A 176 -14.85 -17.33 -3.83
C ARG A 176 -13.40 -16.90 -3.95
N HIS A 177 -13.23 -15.64 -4.34
CA HIS A 177 -11.96 -14.93 -4.23
C HIS A 177 -12.12 -13.65 -3.41
N ILE A 178 -11.03 -13.26 -2.74
CA ILE A 178 -10.93 -11.99 -2.04
C ILE A 178 -10.09 -11.05 -2.90
N LEU A 179 -10.60 -9.85 -3.14
CA LEU A 179 -9.89 -8.77 -3.79
C LEU A 179 -9.62 -7.69 -2.75
N HIS A 180 -8.36 -7.31 -2.60
CA HIS A 180 -7.96 -6.10 -1.89
C HIS A 180 -7.50 -5.09 -2.94
N ILE A 181 -8.25 -4.01 -3.07
CA ILE A 181 -7.98 -2.94 -4.01
C ILE A 181 -7.58 -1.71 -3.21
N PHE A 182 -6.53 -1.01 -3.61
CA PHE A 182 -6.21 0.28 -3.05
C PHE A 182 -5.68 1.25 -4.10
N THR A 183 -5.86 2.53 -3.81
CA THR A 183 -5.41 3.63 -4.66
C THR A 183 -5.02 4.80 -3.80
N THR A 184 -4.05 5.60 -4.27
CA THR A 184 -3.71 6.86 -3.61
C THR A 184 -4.92 7.78 -3.55
N SER A 185 -5.03 8.48 -2.43
CA SER A 185 -6.10 9.42 -2.15
C SER A 185 -5.61 10.40 -1.10
N SER A 186 -5.69 11.70 -1.36
CA SER A 186 -5.24 12.70 -0.38
C SER A 186 -6.22 12.78 0.80
N ILE A 187 -5.76 13.17 1.99
CA ILE A 187 -6.64 13.30 3.16
C ILE A 187 -7.59 14.50 3.00
N GLU A 188 -7.07 15.57 2.38
CA GLU A 188 -7.77 16.83 2.10
C GLU A 188 -9.04 16.61 1.26
N ASP A 189 -9.08 15.56 0.44
CA ASP A 189 -10.28 15.15 -0.30
C ASP A 189 -11.46 14.78 0.62
N TRP A 190 -11.18 14.31 1.84
CA TRP A 190 -12.19 13.75 2.73
C TRP A 190 -12.51 14.65 3.92
N GLU A 191 -11.70 15.68 4.16
CA GLU A 191 -11.86 16.62 5.27
C GLU A 191 -13.15 17.45 5.17
N GLY A 192 -13.77 17.72 6.31
CA GLY A 192 -14.97 18.58 6.39
C GLY A 192 -16.25 17.98 5.83
N LEU A 193 -16.24 16.72 5.36
CA LEU A 193 -17.45 16.03 4.91
C LEU A 193 -18.31 15.62 6.11
N SER A 194 -19.63 15.77 5.98
CA SER A 194 -20.56 15.11 6.89
C SER A 194 -20.49 13.59 6.70
N GLN A 195 -20.88 12.82 7.72
CA GLN A 195 -20.87 11.35 7.64
C GLN A 195 -21.60 10.82 6.38
N GLY A 196 -22.79 11.35 6.08
CA GLY A 196 -23.55 10.93 4.90
C GLY A 196 -22.85 11.27 3.57
N ASN A 197 -22.22 12.45 3.47
CA ASN A 197 -21.46 12.83 2.27
C ASN A 197 -20.18 12.00 2.13
N TYR A 198 -19.53 11.68 3.24
CA TYR A 198 -18.35 10.82 3.29
C TYR A 198 -18.68 9.40 2.81
N GLU A 199 -19.75 8.79 3.34
CA GLU A 199 -20.23 7.46 2.92
C GLU A 199 -20.64 7.45 1.44
N ALA A 200 -21.40 8.45 0.99
CA ALA A 200 -21.79 8.57 -0.41
C ALA A 200 -20.59 8.75 -1.35
N LYS A 201 -19.59 9.56 -0.95
CA LYS A 201 -18.35 9.73 -1.71
C LYS A 201 -17.54 8.44 -1.76
N LYS A 202 -17.39 7.71 -0.65
CA LYS A 202 -16.71 6.41 -0.61
C LYS A 202 -17.34 5.43 -1.59
N GLU A 203 -18.67 5.33 -1.59
CA GLU A 203 -19.39 4.43 -2.48
C GLU A 203 -19.23 4.83 -3.96
N LEU A 204 -19.36 6.11 -4.27
CA LEU A 204 -19.17 6.65 -5.62
C LEU A 204 -17.76 6.38 -6.16
N VAL A 205 -16.72 6.64 -5.36
CA VAL A 205 -15.34 6.42 -5.78
C VAL A 205 -15.06 4.93 -5.94
N ALA A 206 -15.52 4.10 -5.00
CA ALA A 206 -15.38 2.65 -5.10
C ALA A 206 -16.04 2.10 -6.36
N ASP A 207 -17.26 2.52 -6.69
CA ASP A 207 -17.95 2.08 -7.91
C ASP A 207 -17.17 2.47 -9.18
N LYS A 208 -16.57 3.66 -9.22
CA LYS A 208 -15.69 4.08 -10.33
C LYS A 208 -14.46 3.19 -10.47
N ILE A 209 -13.77 2.90 -9.36
CA ILE A 209 -12.59 2.02 -9.37
C ILE A 209 -12.96 0.60 -9.82
N ILE A 210 -14.07 0.05 -9.30
CA ILE A 210 -14.56 -1.27 -9.68
C ILE A 210 -14.94 -1.30 -11.16
N SER A 211 -15.57 -0.24 -11.69
CA SER A 211 -15.90 -0.13 -13.12
C SER A 211 -14.65 -0.20 -14.01
N ARG A 212 -13.55 0.43 -13.59
CA ARG A 212 -12.28 0.39 -14.31
C ARG A 212 -11.71 -1.03 -14.34
N LEU A 213 -11.70 -1.71 -13.19
CA LEU A 213 -11.25 -3.11 -13.11
C LEU A 213 -12.16 -4.06 -13.91
N GLU A 214 -13.47 -3.84 -13.89
CA GLU A 214 -14.41 -4.61 -14.71
C GLU A 214 -14.14 -4.47 -16.21
N ASN A 215 -13.95 -3.23 -16.67
CA ASN A 215 -13.74 -2.94 -18.07
C ASN A 215 -12.37 -3.41 -18.59
N LYS A 216 -11.34 -3.45 -17.74
CA LYS A 216 -9.96 -3.74 -18.15
C LYS A 216 -9.53 -5.17 -17.87
N LEU A 217 -9.96 -5.75 -16.75
CA LEU A 217 -9.44 -7.03 -16.26
C LEU A 217 -10.53 -8.10 -16.16
N PHE A 218 -11.67 -7.79 -15.54
CA PHE A 218 -12.65 -8.81 -15.14
C PHE A 218 -14.08 -8.45 -15.57
N PRO A 219 -14.47 -8.70 -16.83
CA PRO A 219 -15.84 -8.46 -17.28
C PRO A 219 -16.86 -9.16 -16.37
N GLY A 220 -17.87 -8.42 -15.92
CA GLY A 220 -18.88 -8.92 -14.98
C GLY A 220 -18.51 -8.77 -13.49
N LEU A 221 -17.39 -8.13 -13.16
CA LEU A 221 -16.92 -7.95 -11.78
C LEU A 221 -18.00 -7.43 -10.84
N LYS A 222 -18.70 -6.34 -11.19
CA LYS A 222 -19.76 -5.77 -10.33
C LYS A 222 -20.84 -6.79 -9.99
N SER A 223 -21.28 -7.58 -10.97
CA SER A 223 -22.33 -8.59 -10.77
C SER A 223 -21.89 -9.78 -9.91
N SER A 224 -20.58 -9.98 -9.76
CA SER A 224 -19.99 -11.09 -9.01
C SER A 224 -19.77 -10.81 -7.52
N ILE A 225 -19.86 -9.53 -7.11
CA ILE A 225 -19.63 -9.08 -5.74
C ILE A 225 -20.67 -9.69 -4.81
N VAL A 226 -20.20 -10.34 -3.74
CA VAL A 226 -21.05 -10.85 -2.66
C VAL A 226 -20.78 -10.19 -1.31
N PHE A 227 -19.66 -9.49 -1.21
CA PHE A 227 -19.31 -8.67 -0.06
C PHE A 227 -18.42 -7.53 -0.52
N LYS A 228 -18.60 -6.34 0.06
CA LYS A 228 -17.77 -5.16 -0.19
C LYS A 228 -17.70 -4.30 1.06
N GLU A 229 -16.50 -3.85 1.39
CA GLU A 229 -16.25 -2.90 2.47
C GLU A 229 -15.16 -1.91 2.07
N GLN A 230 -15.37 -0.63 2.36
CA GLN A 230 -14.45 0.45 1.98
C GLN A 230 -13.96 1.26 3.17
N TRP A 231 -12.65 1.50 3.17
CA TRP A 231 -11.92 2.22 4.19
C TRP A 231 -11.16 3.38 3.54
N SER A 232 -11.30 4.59 4.07
CA SER A 232 -10.34 5.67 3.81
C SER A 232 -9.71 6.11 5.12
N GLN A 233 -8.52 6.68 5.08
CA GLN A 233 -7.68 6.90 6.26
C GLN A 233 -8.31 7.81 7.33
N ILE A 234 -9.36 8.59 7.03
CA ILE A 234 -10.15 9.29 8.05
C ILE A 234 -10.72 8.30 9.09
N LEU A 235 -11.20 7.12 8.67
CA LEU A 235 -11.65 6.07 9.60
C LEU A 235 -10.54 5.51 10.49
N LEU A 236 -9.26 5.65 10.11
CA LEU A 236 -8.13 5.20 10.92
C LEU A 236 -7.69 6.25 11.94
N LEU A 237 -7.97 7.53 11.69
CA LEU A 237 -7.66 8.64 12.60
C LEU A 237 -8.83 9.01 13.51
N ASP A 238 -10.08 8.87 13.07
CA ASP A 238 -11.26 9.13 13.92
C ASP A 238 -11.33 8.15 15.10
N VAL A 239 -10.80 6.92 14.98
CA VAL A 239 -10.66 6.01 16.14
C VAL A 239 -9.60 6.51 17.13
N ALA A 240 -8.62 7.30 16.68
CA ALA A 240 -7.58 7.89 17.50
C ALA A 240 -7.96 9.27 18.08
N ASP A 241 -8.82 10.03 17.40
CA ASP A 241 -9.23 11.39 17.79
C ASP A 241 -10.64 11.46 18.42
N MET A 242 -11.46 10.39 18.35
CA MET A 242 -12.73 10.27 19.10
C MET A 242 -12.56 9.68 20.53
N MET A 243 -11.33 9.58 21.05
CA MET A 243 -11.03 9.13 22.43
C MET A 243 -10.03 10.06 23.12
#